data_AF-A0A5K0XPW7-F1
#
_entry.id   AF-A0A5K0XPW7-F1
#
_cell.length_a   1.000
_cell.length_b   1.000
_cell.length_c   1.000
_cell.angle_alpha   90.00
_cell.angle_beta   90.00
_cell.angle_gamma   90.00
#
_symmetry.space_group_name_H-M   'P 1'
#
loop_
_entity.id
_entity.type
_entity.pdbx_description
1 polymer ?
#
loop_
_entity_poly.entity_id
_entity_poly.type
_entity_poly.pdbx_seq_one_letter_code
_entity_poly.pdbx_strand_id
1 'polypeptide(L)' 'VSLMRTTPEENKRFARFIADKLNKATSNVRVVLPWKGVSALDAPGKPFYDPDATSALIHELERLIEKTEHRQ' A
#
# COMPACT_ATOMS: atom_id res chain seq x y z
N VAL A 1 -19.98 4.06 14.64
CA VAL A 1 -18.94 3.25 13.95
C VAL A 1 -17.61 3.55 14.59
N SER A 2 -16.77 2.54 14.78
CA SER A 2 -15.42 2.69 15.34
C SER A 2 -14.39 2.22 14.30
N LEU A 3 -13.27 2.92 14.20
CA LEU A 3 -12.16 2.58 13.29
C LEU A 3 -10.97 2.06 14.10
N MET A 4 -10.22 1.11 13.53
CA MET A 4 -9.01 0.55 14.13
C MET A 4 -7.81 0.81 13.21
N ARG A 5 -6.68 1.25 13.78
CA ARG A 5 -5.45 1.43 13.01
C ARG A 5 -4.83 0.07 12.69
N THR A 6 -4.47 -0.13 11.44
CA THR A 6 -3.81 -1.35 10.96
C THR A 6 -2.31 -1.32 11.25
N THR A 7 -1.73 -2.47 11.56
CA THR A 7 -0.30 -2.60 11.86
C THR A 7 0.59 -2.67 10.60
N PRO A 8 1.92 -2.50 10.71
CA PRO A 8 2.84 -2.73 9.60
C PRO A 8 2.76 -4.16 9.02
N GLU A 9 2.58 -5.17 9.85
CA GLU A 9 2.43 -6.57 9.43
C GLU A 9 1.14 -6.80 8.65
N GLU A 10 0.04 -6.15 9.06
CA GLU A 10 -1.23 -6.12 8.31
C GLU A 10 -1.04 -5.47 6.95
N ASN A 11 -0.35 -4.33 6.90
CA ASN A 11 -0.05 -3.63 5.64
C ASN A 11 0.77 -4.49 4.66
N LYS A 12 1.75 -5.25 5.13
CA LYS A 12 2.46 -6.24 4.29
C LYS A 12 1.54 -7.36 3.78
N ARG A 13 0.52 -7.77 4.56
CA ARG A 13 -0.47 -8.76 4.10
C ARG A 13 -1.39 -8.16 3.02
N PHE A 14 -1.78 -6.89 3.16
CA PHE A 14 -2.54 -6.18 2.12
C PHE A 14 -1.72 -6.02 0.84
N ALA A 15 -0.45 -5.64 0.95
CA ALA A 15 0.46 -5.55 -0.19
C ALA A 15 0.51 -6.86 -0.99
N ARG A 16 0.69 -8.00 -0.29
CA ARG A 16 0.67 -9.34 -0.91
C ARG A 16 -0.64 -9.64 -1.62
N PHE A 17 -1.77 -9.42 -0.95
CA PHE A 17 -3.08 -9.66 -1.55
C PHE A 17 -3.31 -8.82 -2.82
N ILE A 18 -2.91 -7.54 -2.81
CA ILE A 18 -3.02 -6.64 -3.95
C ILE A 18 -2.08 -7.09 -5.08
N ALA A 19 -0.80 -7.30 -4.79
CA ALA A 19 0.20 -7.68 -5.77
C ALA A 19 -0.15 -9.01 -6.47
N ASP A 20 -0.66 -10.01 -5.73
CA ASP A 20 -1.10 -11.30 -6.29
C ASP A 20 -2.19 -11.16 -7.35
N LYS A 21 -3.01 -10.11 -7.27
CA LYS A 21 -4.05 -9.79 -8.26
C LYS A 21 -3.49 -8.98 -9.41
N LEU A 22 -2.73 -7.93 -9.10
CA LEU A 22 -2.14 -7.06 -10.14
C LEU A 22 -1.17 -7.82 -11.04
N ASN A 23 -0.41 -8.78 -10.48
CA ASN A 23 0.52 -9.60 -11.23
C ASN A 23 -0.14 -10.49 -12.28
N LYS A 24 -1.46 -10.71 -12.19
CA LYS A 24 -2.27 -11.47 -13.15
C LYS A 24 -2.98 -10.60 -14.18
N ALA A 25 -2.91 -9.27 -14.04
CA ALA A 25 -3.53 -8.36 -15.01
C ALA A 25 -2.81 -8.45 -16.36
N THR A 26 -3.60 -8.61 -17.43
CA THR A 26 -3.14 -8.68 -18.83
C THR A 26 -3.33 -7.36 -19.58
N SER A 27 -4.02 -6.38 -18.97
CA SER A 27 -4.19 -5.03 -19.48
C SER A 27 -3.28 -4.04 -18.75
N ASN A 28 -3.16 -2.83 -19.30
CA ASN A 28 -2.36 -1.77 -18.68
C ASN A 28 -2.85 -1.42 -17.26
N VAL A 29 -1.92 -1.40 -16.30
CA VAL A 29 -2.16 -1.02 -14.90
C VAL A 29 -1.06 -0.07 -14.44
N ARG A 30 -1.44 0.94 -13.66
CA ARG A 30 -0.51 1.83 -12.97
C ARG A 30 -0.84 1.90 -11.49
N VAL A 31 0.17 1.77 -10.63
CA VAL A 31 0.05 1.93 -9.18
C VAL A 31 0.65 3.27 -8.75
N VAL A 32 -0.14 4.05 -8.00
CA VAL A 32 0.29 5.37 -7.49
C VAL A 32 0.33 5.31 -5.97
N LEU A 33 1.50 5.54 -5.38
CA LEU A 33 1.77 5.34 -3.96
C LEU A 33 1.95 6.67 -3.22
N PRO A 34 1.10 6.99 -2.21
CA PRO A 34 1.19 8.23 -1.46
C PRO A 34 2.13 8.09 -0.25
N TRP A 35 3.39 8.47 -0.41
CA TRP A 35 4.44 8.34 0.61
C TRP A 35 4.18 9.04 1.95
N LYS A 36 3.29 10.04 1.99
CA LYS A 36 3.03 10.84 3.19
C LYS A 36 1.87 10.34 4.05
N GLY A 37 1.20 9.27 3.63
CA GLY A 37 0.07 8.67 4.32
C GLY A 37 -1.13 8.42 3.40
N VAL A 38 -2.02 7.53 3.84
CA VAL A 38 -3.09 6.96 2.98
C VAL A 38 -4.49 7.52 3.28
N SER A 39 -4.64 8.37 4.28
CA SER A 39 -5.94 8.94 4.66
C SER A 39 -5.79 10.27 5.38
N ALA A 40 -6.89 11.02 5.53
CA ALA A 40 -6.91 12.24 6.35
C ALA A 40 -6.58 12.00 7.83
N LEU A 41 -6.70 10.77 8.33
CA LEU A 41 -6.32 10.37 9.70
C LEU A 41 -4.86 9.93 9.81
N ASP A 42 -4.22 9.64 8.68
CA ASP A 42 -2.83 9.19 8.56
C ASP A 42 -1.98 10.31 7.97
N ALA A 43 -1.78 11.35 8.77
CA ALA A 43 -1.01 12.53 8.42
C ALA A 43 -0.42 13.15 9.70
N PRO A 44 0.69 13.91 9.64
CA PRO A 44 1.35 14.45 10.82
C PRO A 44 0.38 15.09 11.84
N GLY A 45 0.47 14.66 13.10
CA GLY A 45 -0.39 15.13 14.19
C GLY A 45 -1.80 14.53 14.22
N LYS A 46 -2.12 13.53 13.39
CA LYS A 46 -3.41 12.84 13.38
C LYS A 46 -3.35 11.49 14.11
N PRO A 47 -4.50 10.97 14.59
CA PRO A 47 -4.51 9.80 15.47
C PRO A 47 -3.95 8.52 14.86
N PHE A 48 -4.02 8.40 13.53
CA PHE A 48 -3.59 7.20 12.79
C PHE A 48 -2.29 7.45 12.02
N TYR A 49 -1.58 8.54 12.29
CA TYR A 49 -0.32 8.81 11.63
C TYR A 49 0.73 7.78 12.03
N ASP A 50 1.09 6.96 11.06
CA ASP A 50 2.09 5.91 11.26
C ASP A 50 2.92 5.78 9.97
N PRO A 51 4.11 6.42 9.93
CA PRO A 51 4.99 6.36 8.78
C PRO A 51 5.56 4.96 8.55
N ASP A 52 5.69 4.14 9.60
CA ASP A 52 6.21 2.77 9.48
C ASP A 52 5.18 1.85 8.82
N ALA A 53 3.90 1.98 9.17
CA ALA A 53 2.83 1.26 8.49
C ALA A 53 2.71 1.66 7.01
N THR A 54 2.80 2.97 6.72
CA THR A 54 2.78 3.49 5.34
C THR A 54 3.96 2.97 4.53
N SER A 55 5.17 3.09 5.08
CA SER A 55 6.42 2.59 4.50
C SER A 55 6.35 1.07 4.26
N ALA A 56 5.82 0.30 5.21
CA ALA A 56 5.66 -1.14 5.08
C ALA A 56 4.73 -1.53 3.93
N LEU A 57 3.63 -0.81 3.73
CA LEU A 57 2.73 -1.04 2.58
C LEU A 57 3.44 -0.72 1.26
N ILE A 58 4.05 0.46 1.16
CA ILE A 58 4.62 0.98 -0.08
C ILE A 58 5.81 0.13 -0.53
N HIS A 59 6.80 -0.10 0.35
CA HIS A 59 7.97 -0.89 0.00
C HIS A 59 7.61 -2.33 -0.35
N GLU A 60 6.63 -2.92 0.33
CA GLU A 60 6.20 -4.28 0.03
C GLU A 60 5.45 -4.37 -1.31
N LEU A 61 4.66 -3.35 -1.68
CA LEU A 61 4.06 -3.25 -3.02
C LEU A 61 5.13 -3.09 -4.10
N GLU A 62 6.11 -2.20 -3.91
CA GLU A 62 7.21 -2.00 -4.85
C GLU A 62 8.05 -3.28 -5.05
N ARG A 63 8.21 -4.08 -4.00
CA ARG A 63 8.95 -5.34 -4.03
C ARG A 63 8.18 -6.47 -4.73
N LEU A 64 6.85 -6.52 -4.57
CA LEU A 64 6.03 -7.64 -5.01
C LEU A 64 5.41 -7.45 -6.40
N ILE A 65 5.18 -6.21 -6.81
CA ILE A 65 4.59 -5.93 -8.13
C ILE A 65 5.67 -6.11 -9.20
N GLU A 66 5.46 -7.09 -10.07
CA GLU A 66 6.35 -7.33 -11.20
C GLU A 66 6.17 -6.23 -12.24
N LYS A 67 7.20 -5.41 -12.43
CA LYS A 67 7.19 -4.32 -13.42
C LYS A 67 7.30 -4.88 -14.82
N THR A 68 6.38 -4.48 -15.70
CA THR A 68 6.35 -4.85 -17.11
C THR A 68 6.03 -3.63 -17.95
N GLU A 69 6.09 -3.72 -19.28
CA GLU A 69 5.67 -2.62 -20.17
C GLU A 69 4.21 -2.19 -19.92
N HIS A 70 3.37 -3.13 -19.46
CA HIS A 70 1.97 -2.92 -19.17
C HIS A 70 1.68 -2.70 -17.67
N ARG A 71 2.69 -2.78 -16.79
CA ARG A 71 2.52 -2.66 -15.33
C ARG A 71 3.60 -1.77 -14.71
N GLN A 72 3.19 -0.57 -14.29
CA GLN A 72 4.07 0.47 -13.74
C GLN A 72 3.72 0.84 -12.30
#